data_AF-A0A433DPC8-F1
#
_entry.id   AF-A0A433DPC8-F1
#
_cell.length_a   1.000
_cell.length_b   1.000
_cell.length_c   1.000
_cell.angle_alpha   90.00
_cell.angle_beta   90.00
_cell.angle_gamma   90.00
#
_symmetry.space_group_name_H-M   'P 1'
#
loop_
_entity.id
_entity.type
_entity.pdbx_description
1 polymer ?
#
loop_
_entity_poly.entity_id
_entity_poly.type
_entity_poly.pdbx_seq_one_letter_code
_entity_poly.pdbx_strand_id
1 'polypeptide(L)'
;MEEPLFHSLYYLHLAKLPEAQAEKIRRAYDSWGDIQRAIPGHLTWHTHKSFEIAEYSRRNSKGYSLYGPEGEQLISMYAVEVSVESLSSLTECLRLLELAELETHSPLAEALAEIREADLDRELVDNYRRVLKALQLSAPRALVAELMGAAPEVSLNAALYAEYADYRDQFCLALSTGDWWMYTMHRSLYL
;
A
#
# COMPACT_ATOMS: atom_id res chain seq x y z
N MET A 1 -1.97 0.77 12.42
CA MET A 1 -2.19 -0.68 12.57
C MET A 1 -1.18 -1.32 11.64
N GLU A 2 -0.27 -2.13 12.19
CA GLU A 2 0.83 -2.78 11.44
C GLU A 2 0.26 -3.71 10.37
N GLU A 3 1.03 -3.96 9.31
CA GLU A 3 0.63 -4.91 8.26
C GLU A 3 0.76 -6.35 8.81
N PRO A 4 -0.26 -7.23 8.62
CA PRO A 4 -0.34 -8.53 9.30
C PRO A 4 0.87 -9.45 9.05
N LEU A 5 1.43 -9.46 7.83
CA LEU A 5 2.62 -10.25 7.51
C LEU A 5 3.81 -9.79 8.35
N PHE A 6 4.11 -8.49 8.34
CA PHE A 6 5.23 -7.93 9.08
C PHE A 6 5.06 -8.08 10.59
N HIS A 7 3.85 -7.87 11.10
CA HIS A 7 3.55 -8.11 12.51
C HIS A 7 3.87 -9.56 12.91
N SER A 8 3.33 -10.53 12.17
CA SER A 8 3.53 -11.95 12.46
C SER A 8 5.00 -12.35 12.35
N LEU A 9 5.67 -11.99 11.25
CA LEU A 9 7.10 -12.31 11.08
C LEU A 9 7.96 -11.70 12.17
N TYR A 10 7.73 -10.43 12.53
CA TYR A 10 8.55 -9.71 13.48
C TYR A 10 8.35 -10.18 14.93
N TYR A 11 7.11 -10.35 15.37
CA TYR A 11 6.83 -10.67 16.77
C TYR A 11 6.76 -12.18 17.06
N LEU A 12 6.40 -13.01 16.08
CA LEU A 12 6.11 -14.44 16.30
C LEU A 12 7.20 -15.37 15.76
N HIS A 13 7.86 -14.99 14.66
CA HIS A 13 8.79 -15.90 13.95
C HIS A 13 10.25 -15.45 13.95
N LEU A 14 10.54 -14.17 14.20
CA LEU A 14 11.87 -13.59 14.03
C LEU A 14 12.98 -14.36 14.77
N ALA A 15 12.71 -14.84 15.98
CA ALA A 15 13.68 -15.58 16.80
C ALA A 15 14.01 -16.98 16.25
N LYS A 16 13.19 -17.53 15.35
CA LYS A 16 13.40 -18.85 14.71
C LYS A 16 14.20 -18.74 13.41
N LEU A 17 14.45 -17.52 12.93
CA LEU A 17 15.09 -17.29 11.64
C LEU A 17 16.62 -17.14 11.78
N PRO A 18 17.40 -17.53 10.76
CA PRO A 18 18.81 -17.16 10.66
C PRO A 18 18.99 -15.64 10.81
N GLU A 19 20.06 -15.22 11.49
CA GLU A 19 20.33 -13.80 11.81
C GLU A 19 20.24 -12.88 10.58
N ALA A 20 20.82 -13.31 9.45
CA ALA A 20 20.78 -12.54 8.21
C ALA A 20 19.36 -12.37 7.62
N GLN A 21 18.46 -13.34 7.83
CA GLN A 21 17.06 -13.24 7.42
C GLN A 21 16.27 -12.36 8.39
N ALA A 22 16.49 -12.56 9.70
CA ALA A 22 15.86 -11.78 10.76
C ALA A 22 16.18 -10.28 10.61
N GLU A 23 17.42 -9.93 10.30
CA GLU A 23 17.82 -8.52 10.11
C GLU A 23 17.11 -7.87 8.91
N LYS A 24 16.93 -8.60 7.80
CA LYS A 24 16.19 -8.08 6.63
C LYS A 24 14.71 -7.85 6.95
N ILE A 25 14.08 -8.77 7.68
CA ILE A 25 12.69 -8.62 8.11
C ILE A 25 12.53 -7.45 9.08
N ARG A 26 13.47 -7.27 10.03
CA ARG A 26 13.48 -6.12 10.95
C ARG A 26 13.53 -4.79 10.19
N ARG A 27 14.47 -4.65 9.25
CA ARG A 27 14.57 -3.41 8.45
C ARG A 27 13.32 -3.15 7.61
N ALA A 28 12.72 -4.19 7.05
CA ALA A 28 11.48 -4.06 6.29
C ALA A 28 10.30 -3.66 7.19
N TYR A 29 10.19 -4.24 8.38
CA TYR A 29 9.21 -3.86 9.40
C TYR A 29 9.37 -2.39 9.81
N ASP A 30 10.59 -1.96 10.13
CA ASP A 30 10.88 -0.57 10.50
C ASP A 30 10.56 0.40 9.35
N SER A 31 10.97 0.05 8.12
CA SER A 31 10.69 0.82 6.90
C SER A 31 9.19 0.94 6.63
N TRP A 32 8.43 -0.13 6.83
CA TRP A 32 6.98 -0.10 6.73
C TRP A 32 6.37 0.83 7.80
N GLY A 33 6.87 0.77 9.02
CA GLY A 33 6.48 1.67 10.10
C GLY A 33 6.76 3.15 9.81
N ASP A 34 7.89 3.47 9.16
CA ASP A 34 8.19 4.82 8.67
C ASP A 34 7.15 5.31 7.65
N ILE A 35 6.82 4.47 6.67
CA ILE A 35 5.82 4.80 5.65
C ILE A 35 4.46 5.03 6.32
N GLN A 36 4.04 4.15 7.22
CA GLN A 36 2.77 4.29 7.94
C GLN A 36 2.69 5.57 8.75
N ARG A 37 3.80 6.01 9.36
CA ARG A 37 3.86 7.28 10.11
C ARG A 37 3.79 8.52 9.22
N ALA A 38 4.21 8.40 7.96
CA ALA A 38 4.12 9.49 6.98
C ALA A 38 2.72 9.62 6.35
N ILE A 39 1.88 8.59 6.46
CA ILE A 39 0.47 8.64 6.03
C ILE A 39 -0.34 9.49 7.02
N PRO A 40 -1.20 10.42 6.55
CA PRO A 40 -2.09 11.18 7.42
C PRO A 40 -2.92 10.26 8.34
N GLY A 41 -2.92 10.53 9.65
CA GLY A 41 -3.51 9.64 10.65
C GLY A 41 -5.02 9.39 10.54
N HIS A 42 -5.76 10.19 9.75
CA HIS A 42 -7.17 9.94 9.42
C HIS A 42 -7.35 8.98 8.24
N LEU A 43 -6.28 8.65 7.51
CA LEU A 43 -6.25 7.60 6.51
C LEU A 43 -5.74 6.32 7.18
N THR A 44 -6.67 5.57 7.76
CA THR A 44 -6.36 4.31 8.41
C THR A 44 -6.39 3.17 7.39
N TRP A 45 -5.30 2.42 7.30
CA TRP A 45 -5.25 1.16 6.55
C TRP A 45 -6.20 0.16 7.22
N HIS A 46 -7.36 -0.10 6.61
CA HIS A 46 -8.36 -1.01 7.16
C HIS A 46 -8.54 -2.25 6.30
N THR A 47 -8.33 -3.40 6.94
CA THR A 47 -8.69 -4.77 6.52
C THR A 47 -10.13 -4.86 6.02
N HIS A 48 -10.36 -5.62 4.94
CA HIS A 48 -11.57 -6.26 4.37
C HIS A 48 -13.02 -5.72 4.56
N LYS A 49 -13.30 -4.87 5.55
CA LYS A 49 -14.58 -4.15 5.78
C LYS A 49 -14.56 -2.77 5.10
N SER A 50 -14.00 -2.71 3.91
CA SER A 50 -13.51 -1.48 3.28
C SER A 50 -14.56 -0.65 2.54
N PHE A 51 -15.80 -1.14 2.38
CA PHE A 51 -16.80 -0.47 1.54
C PHE A 51 -17.61 0.61 2.29
N GLU A 52 -18.14 0.32 3.48
CA GLU A 52 -18.97 1.29 4.23
C GLU A 52 -18.15 2.40 4.90
N ILE A 53 -16.89 2.10 5.26
CA ILE A 53 -16.01 3.04 5.97
C ILE A 53 -15.41 4.08 5.02
N ALA A 54 -15.14 3.71 3.76
CA ALA A 54 -14.58 4.63 2.75
C ALA A 54 -15.55 5.79 2.43
N GLU A 55 -16.85 5.49 2.29
CA GLU A 55 -17.87 6.51 2.03
C GLU A 55 -18.12 7.41 3.26
N TYR A 56 -18.14 6.83 4.46
CA TYR A 56 -18.27 7.59 5.72
C TYR A 56 -17.05 8.50 5.98
N SER A 57 -15.85 8.04 5.62
CA SER A 57 -14.60 8.80 5.77
C SER A 57 -14.52 9.97 4.78
N ARG A 58 -15.04 9.83 3.53
CA ARG A 58 -15.10 10.94 2.55
C ARG A 58 -15.78 12.19 3.12
N ARG A 59 -16.90 12.03 3.85
CA ARG A 59 -17.70 13.17 4.36
C ARG A 59 -17.13 13.84 5.61
N ASN A 60 -16.24 13.16 6.33
CA ASN A 60 -15.74 13.60 7.64
C ASN A 60 -14.21 13.71 7.72
N SER A 61 -13.49 13.57 6.60
CA SER A 61 -12.02 13.61 6.59
C SER A 61 -11.51 15.03 6.92
N LYS A 62 -10.49 15.12 7.78
CA LYS A 62 -9.87 16.38 8.22
C LYS A 62 -8.85 16.95 7.21
N GLY A 63 -8.85 16.46 5.97
CA GLY A 63 -7.92 16.87 4.92
C GLY A 63 -8.55 17.83 3.93
N TYR A 64 -7.96 17.90 2.73
CA TYR A 64 -8.52 18.69 1.64
C TYR A 64 -9.52 17.86 0.83
N SER A 65 -10.52 18.52 0.26
CA SER A 65 -11.45 17.96 -0.73
C SER A 65 -10.87 18.14 -2.13
N LEU A 66 -10.82 17.05 -2.90
CA LEU A 66 -10.38 17.07 -4.29
C LEU A 66 -11.59 17.04 -5.22
N TYR A 67 -11.62 17.91 -6.23
CA TYR A 67 -12.69 17.98 -7.21
C TYR A 67 -12.15 17.83 -8.64
N GLY A 68 -12.90 17.12 -9.47
CA GLY A 68 -12.65 17.02 -10.90
C GLY A 68 -13.19 18.22 -11.69
N PRO A 69 -12.96 18.25 -13.01
CA PRO A 69 -13.35 19.35 -13.87
C PRO A 69 -14.87 19.62 -13.92
N GLU A 70 -15.70 18.61 -13.68
CA GLU A 70 -17.16 18.70 -13.69
C GLU A 70 -17.74 18.98 -12.28
N GLY A 71 -16.87 19.23 -11.29
CA GLY A 71 -17.25 19.50 -9.90
C GLY A 71 -17.57 18.25 -9.08
N GLU A 72 -17.33 17.06 -9.62
CA GLU A 72 -17.43 15.80 -8.90
C GLU A 72 -16.32 15.69 -7.84
N GLN A 73 -16.66 15.21 -6.64
CA GLN A 73 -15.66 15.00 -5.59
C GLN A 73 -14.90 13.70 -5.83
N LEU A 74 -13.58 13.80 -5.98
CA LEU A 74 -12.65 12.70 -6.18
C LEU A 74 -12.13 12.17 -4.84
N ILE A 75 -11.49 11.00 -4.85
CA ILE A 75 -10.71 10.54 -3.69
C ILE A 75 -9.48 11.43 -3.53
N SER A 76 -9.30 12.01 -2.35
CA SER A 76 -8.10 12.77 -2.00
C SER A 76 -6.87 11.87 -2.04
N MET A 77 -5.81 12.36 -2.67
CA MET A 77 -4.50 11.72 -2.76
C MET A 77 -3.48 12.48 -1.90
N TYR A 78 -2.82 11.80 -0.99
CA TYR A 78 -1.85 12.46 -0.12
C TYR A 78 -0.44 12.11 -0.59
N ALA A 79 0.36 13.15 -0.84
CA ALA A 79 1.75 12.98 -1.17
C ALA A 79 2.50 12.46 0.07
N VAL A 80 3.01 11.24 -0.03
CA VAL A 80 3.84 10.60 0.99
C VAL A 80 5.19 10.34 0.37
N GLU A 81 6.24 10.91 0.97
CA GLU A 81 7.61 10.64 0.54
C GLU A 81 8.06 9.28 1.09
N VAL A 82 8.32 8.34 0.19
CA VAL A 82 8.90 7.04 0.53
C VAL A 82 10.38 7.07 0.19
N SER A 83 11.23 6.83 1.19
CA SER A 83 12.68 6.87 0.97
C SER A 83 13.16 5.70 0.10
N VAL A 84 14.24 5.93 -0.65
CA VAL A 84 14.91 4.88 -1.45
C VAL A 84 15.39 3.73 -0.56
N GLU A 85 15.85 4.03 0.65
CA GLU A 85 16.29 3.03 1.62
C GLU A 85 15.14 2.15 2.11
N SER A 86 13.97 2.75 2.39
CA SER A 86 12.76 2.02 2.76
C SER A 86 12.32 1.10 1.62
N LEU A 87 12.28 1.59 0.38
CA LEU A 87 11.96 0.76 -0.79
C LEU A 87 12.96 -0.37 -1.00
N SER A 88 14.26 -0.11 -0.76
CA SER A 88 15.30 -1.12 -0.87
C SER A 88 15.11 -2.24 0.16
N SER A 89 14.89 -1.88 1.42
CA SER A 89 14.65 -2.84 2.51
C SER A 89 13.42 -3.70 2.25
N LEU A 90 12.33 -3.07 1.80
CA LEU A 90 11.10 -3.78 1.43
C LEU A 90 11.32 -4.73 0.24
N THR A 91 12.07 -4.30 -0.78
CA THR A 91 12.38 -5.12 -1.96
C THR A 91 13.27 -6.32 -1.62
N GLU A 92 14.26 -6.13 -0.75
CA GLU A 92 15.10 -7.23 -0.28
C GLU A 92 14.30 -8.26 0.53
N CYS A 93 13.37 -7.79 1.35
CA CYS A 93 12.46 -8.67 2.07
C CYS A 93 11.55 -9.43 1.11
N LEU A 94 11.01 -8.79 0.06
CA LEU A 94 10.18 -9.48 -0.93
C LEU A 94 10.94 -10.65 -1.56
N ARG A 95 12.17 -10.41 -2.03
CA ARG A 95 13.01 -11.47 -2.61
C ARG A 95 13.24 -12.63 -1.65
N LEU A 96 13.41 -12.32 -0.37
CA LEU A 96 13.58 -13.34 0.67
C LEU A 96 12.32 -14.20 0.82
N LEU A 97 11.14 -13.57 0.81
CA LEU A 97 9.86 -14.27 0.93
C LEU A 97 9.56 -15.09 -0.34
N GLU A 98 9.83 -14.56 -1.53
CA GLU A 98 9.67 -15.28 -2.80
C GLU A 98 10.55 -16.53 -2.87
N LEU A 99 11.79 -16.45 -2.39
CA LEU A 99 12.66 -17.63 -2.29
C LEU A 99 12.10 -18.65 -1.31
N ALA A 100 11.59 -18.20 -0.15
CA ALA A 100 10.98 -19.09 0.83
C ALA A 100 9.71 -19.78 0.31
N GLU A 101 8.94 -19.17 -0.60
CA GLU A 101 7.80 -19.84 -1.24
C GLU A 101 8.21 -21.02 -2.12
N LEU A 102 9.43 -21.01 -2.65
CA LEU A 102 9.99 -22.08 -3.48
C LEU A 102 10.65 -23.18 -2.63
N GLU A 103 10.95 -22.89 -1.37
CA GLU A 103 11.57 -23.81 -0.42
C GLU A 103 10.49 -24.55 0.39
N THR A 104 10.67 -25.85 0.62
CA THR A 104 9.65 -26.66 1.33
C THR A 104 9.94 -26.82 2.83
N HIS A 105 11.18 -26.56 3.27
CA HIS A 105 11.66 -26.93 4.62
C HIS A 105 12.59 -25.89 5.26
N SER A 106 12.47 -24.61 4.90
CA SER A 106 13.23 -23.55 5.59
C SER A 106 12.38 -22.93 6.72
N PRO A 107 13.01 -22.40 7.78
CA PRO A 107 12.28 -21.76 8.89
C PRO A 107 11.34 -20.65 8.44
N LEU A 108 11.71 -19.92 7.37
CA LEU A 108 10.87 -18.88 6.80
C LEU A 108 9.71 -19.46 5.98
N ALA A 109 9.91 -20.55 5.25
CA ALA A 109 8.82 -21.24 4.55
C ALA A 109 7.78 -21.78 5.53
N GLU A 110 8.23 -22.37 6.65
CA GLU A 110 7.35 -22.82 7.73
C GLU A 110 6.57 -21.66 8.36
N ALA A 111 7.26 -20.54 8.66
CA ALA A 111 6.60 -19.34 9.17
C ALA A 111 5.54 -18.81 8.20
N LEU A 112 5.83 -18.76 6.91
CA LEU A 112 4.87 -18.33 5.89
C LEU A 112 3.65 -19.26 5.82
N ALA A 113 3.85 -20.58 5.94
CA ALA A 113 2.75 -21.53 5.99
C ALA A 113 1.86 -21.33 7.24
N GLU A 114 2.47 -21.16 8.42
CA GLU A 114 1.74 -20.89 9.68
C GLU A 114 0.90 -19.61 9.59
N ILE A 115 1.45 -18.53 9.02
CA ILE A 115 0.73 -17.25 8.84
C ILE A 115 -0.47 -17.42 7.90
N ARG A 116 -0.31 -18.12 6.77
CA ARG A 116 -1.39 -18.36 5.79
C ARG A 116 -2.55 -19.13 6.39
N GLU A 117 -2.26 -20.11 7.25
CA GLU A 117 -3.30 -20.89 7.93
C GLU A 117 -4.11 -20.02 8.90
N ALA A 118 -3.44 -19.14 9.64
CA ALA A 118 -4.09 -18.28 10.64
C ALA A 118 -4.96 -17.19 10.00
N ASP A 119 -4.45 -16.52 8.96
CA ASP A 119 -5.13 -15.38 8.33
C ASP A 119 -6.02 -15.77 7.14
N LEU A 120 -6.05 -17.06 6.77
CA LEU A 120 -6.71 -17.58 5.56
C LEU A 120 -6.27 -16.89 4.25
N ASP A 121 -5.19 -16.11 4.30
CA ASP A 121 -4.66 -15.38 3.15
C ASP A 121 -3.71 -16.28 2.36
N ARG A 122 -4.22 -16.84 1.25
CA ARG A 122 -3.44 -17.70 0.36
C ARG A 122 -2.44 -16.93 -0.51
N GLU A 123 -2.54 -15.59 -0.58
CA GLU A 123 -1.82 -14.74 -1.53
C GLU A 123 -0.86 -13.77 -0.85
N LEU A 124 -0.49 -14.01 0.41
CA LEU A 124 0.25 -13.08 1.26
C LEU A 124 1.52 -12.47 0.62
N VAL A 125 2.38 -13.28 -0.03
CA VAL A 125 3.59 -12.75 -0.70
C VAL A 125 3.23 -11.97 -1.98
N ASP A 126 2.16 -12.37 -2.67
CA ASP A 126 1.66 -11.64 -3.84
C ASP A 126 0.98 -10.32 -3.45
N ASN A 127 0.25 -10.29 -2.33
CA ASN A 127 -0.29 -9.08 -1.71
C ASN A 127 0.83 -8.11 -1.35
N TYR A 128 1.90 -8.61 -0.75
CA TYR A 128 3.08 -7.79 -0.46
C TYR A 128 3.75 -7.26 -1.74
N ARG A 129 3.90 -8.10 -2.77
CA ARG A 129 4.42 -7.72 -4.09
C ARG A 129 3.57 -6.62 -4.75
N ARG A 130 2.24 -6.74 -4.70
CA ARG A 130 1.26 -5.76 -5.20
C ARG A 130 1.44 -4.40 -4.53
N VAL A 131 1.50 -4.39 -3.20
CA VAL A 131 1.70 -3.16 -2.42
C VAL A 131 3.04 -2.52 -2.77
N LEU A 132 4.12 -3.30 -2.82
CA LEU A 132 5.44 -2.77 -3.16
C LEU A 132 5.48 -2.19 -4.59
N LYS A 133 4.83 -2.86 -5.56
CA LYS A 133 4.69 -2.33 -6.92
C LYS A 133 3.96 -0.99 -6.95
N ALA A 134 2.90 -0.85 -6.15
CA ALA A 134 2.15 0.40 -6.04
C ALA A 134 3.00 1.52 -5.40
N LEU A 135 3.79 1.22 -4.36
CA LEU A 135 4.70 2.18 -3.72
C LEU A 135 5.84 2.65 -4.65
N GLN A 136 6.21 1.85 -5.65
CA GLN A 136 7.25 2.20 -6.63
C GLN A 136 6.74 3.08 -7.78
N LEU A 137 5.42 3.32 -7.88
CA LEU A 137 4.86 4.19 -8.91
C LEU A 137 5.33 5.63 -8.70
N SER A 138 5.78 6.26 -9.78
CA SER A 138 6.17 7.67 -9.75
C SER A 138 4.94 8.55 -9.87
N ALA A 139 4.62 9.31 -8.82
CA ALA A 139 3.53 10.27 -8.87
C ALA A 139 3.82 11.40 -9.88
N PRO A 140 2.81 11.87 -10.65
CA PRO A 140 2.98 12.97 -11.59
C PRO A 140 3.41 14.25 -10.87
N ARG A 141 4.52 14.85 -11.30
CA ARG A 141 5.14 15.97 -10.57
C ARG A 141 4.24 17.22 -10.50
N ALA A 142 3.50 17.51 -11.56
CA ALA A 142 2.60 18.65 -11.59
C ALA A 142 1.43 18.44 -10.62
N LEU A 143 0.82 17.25 -10.65
CA LEU A 143 -0.18 16.85 -9.65
C LEU A 143 0.35 16.95 -8.22
N VAL A 144 1.54 16.42 -7.92
CA VAL A 144 2.14 16.50 -6.58
C VAL A 144 2.36 17.94 -6.14
N ALA A 145 2.87 18.80 -7.02
CA ALA A 145 3.10 20.21 -6.71
C ALA A 145 1.79 20.93 -6.34
N GLU A 146 0.70 20.66 -7.06
CA GLU A 146 -0.63 21.20 -6.77
C GLU A 146 -1.13 20.74 -5.38
N LEU A 147 -0.98 19.45 -5.08
CA LEU A 147 -1.47 18.86 -3.83
C LEU A 147 -0.67 19.29 -2.60
N MET A 148 0.64 19.54 -2.74
CA MET A 148 1.49 20.02 -1.64
C MET A 148 1.19 21.47 -1.25
N GLY A 149 0.67 22.29 -2.18
CA GLY A 149 0.25 23.67 -1.94
C GLY A 149 -1.24 23.83 -1.63
N ALA A 150 -1.97 22.71 -1.50
CA ALA A 150 -3.42 22.66 -1.49
C ALA A 150 -4.07 23.50 -0.39
N ALA A 151 -5.07 24.29 -0.79
CA ALA A 151 -6.09 24.81 0.10
C ALA A 151 -7.03 23.65 0.56
N PRO A 152 -7.93 23.87 1.53
CA PRO A 152 -8.90 22.86 1.95
C PRO A 152 -9.79 22.30 0.83
N GLU A 153 -9.91 23.00 -0.31
CA GLU A 153 -10.57 22.55 -1.52
C GLU A 153 -9.64 22.75 -2.72
N VAL A 154 -9.48 21.71 -3.54
CA VAL A 154 -8.63 21.71 -4.73
C VAL A 154 -9.45 21.23 -5.91
N SER A 155 -9.54 22.05 -6.96
CA SER A 155 -10.23 21.68 -8.20
C SER A 155 -9.22 21.47 -9.32
N LEU A 156 -9.16 20.25 -9.85
CA LEU A 156 -8.25 19.90 -10.94
C LEU A 156 -8.79 20.45 -12.27
N ASN A 157 -7.91 21.10 -13.02
CA ASN A 157 -8.18 21.35 -14.43
C ASN A 157 -8.09 20.05 -15.24
N ALA A 158 -8.50 20.09 -16.52
CA ALA A 158 -8.53 18.90 -17.38
C ALA A 158 -7.17 18.19 -17.52
N ALA A 159 -6.05 18.92 -17.51
CA ALA A 159 -4.71 18.34 -17.63
C ALA A 159 -4.31 17.59 -16.34
N LEU A 160 -4.49 18.23 -15.17
CA LEU A 160 -4.20 17.60 -13.88
C LEU A 160 -5.16 16.44 -13.58
N TYR A 161 -6.41 16.54 -14.03
CA TYR A 161 -7.37 15.45 -13.94
C TYR A 161 -6.95 14.23 -14.77
N ALA A 162 -6.40 14.45 -15.97
CA ALA A 162 -5.84 13.36 -16.78
C ALA A 162 -4.64 12.69 -16.07
N GLU A 163 -3.74 13.47 -15.46
CA GLU A 163 -2.64 12.93 -14.65
C GLU A 163 -3.14 12.14 -13.44
N TYR A 164 -4.14 12.67 -12.73
CA TYR A 164 -4.81 11.98 -11.62
C TYR A 164 -5.42 10.64 -12.07
N ALA A 165 -6.19 10.65 -13.16
CA ALA A 165 -6.88 9.48 -13.66
C ALA A 165 -5.90 8.39 -14.12
N ASP A 166 -4.84 8.78 -14.83
CA ASP A 166 -3.79 7.85 -15.28
C ASP A 166 -3.04 7.25 -14.09
N TYR A 167 -2.61 8.07 -13.12
CA TYR A 167 -1.93 7.57 -11.93
C TYR A 167 -2.82 6.67 -11.08
N ARG A 168 -4.09 7.04 -10.88
CA ARG A 168 -5.09 6.21 -10.22
C ARG A 168 -5.21 4.84 -10.90
N ASP A 169 -5.32 4.82 -12.22
CA ASP A 169 -5.50 3.59 -12.97
C ASP A 169 -4.23 2.70 -12.88
N GLN A 170 -3.03 3.29 -12.95
CA GLN A 170 -1.77 2.57 -12.70
C GLN A 170 -1.70 1.98 -11.29
N PHE A 171 -2.14 2.74 -10.28
CA PHE A 171 -2.20 2.30 -8.88
C PHE A 171 -3.17 1.12 -8.72
N CYS A 172 -4.37 1.22 -9.28
CA CYS A 172 -5.36 0.13 -9.27
C CYS A 172 -4.81 -1.11 -9.99
N LEU A 173 -4.18 -0.95 -11.15
CA LEU A 173 -3.56 -2.06 -11.88
C LEU A 173 -2.43 -2.73 -11.10
N ALA A 174 -1.61 -1.96 -10.38
CA ALA A 174 -0.54 -2.51 -9.54
C ALA A 174 -1.11 -3.38 -8.41
N LEU A 175 -2.20 -2.93 -7.77
CA LEU A 175 -2.86 -3.66 -6.69
C LEU A 175 -3.71 -4.86 -7.16
N SER A 176 -4.10 -4.91 -8.43
CA SER A 176 -4.98 -5.95 -8.95
C SER A 176 -4.28 -7.04 -9.77
N THR A 177 -2.96 -6.92 -10.03
CA THR A 177 -2.17 -7.94 -10.76
C THR A 177 -2.77 -8.45 -12.07
N GLY A 178 -3.59 -7.65 -12.74
CA GLY A 178 -4.28 -8.05 -13.98
C GLY A 178 -5.57 -8.84 -13.78
N ASP A 179 -6.03 -9.06 -12.55
CA ASP A 179 -7.39 -9.48 -12.27
C ASP A 179 -8.35 -8.32 -12.57
N TRP A 180 -9.15 -8.51 -13.61
CA TRP A 180 -10.10 -7.51 -14.08
C TRP A 180 -11.24 -7.23 -13.08
N TRP A 181 -11.68 -8.24 -12.35
CA TRP A 181 -12.71 -8.07 -11.32
C TRP A 181 -12.15 -7.27 -10.15
N MET A 182 -10.95 -7.61 -9.67
CA MET A 182 -10.27 -6.87 -8.60
C MET A 182 -9.93 -5.44 -9.03
N TYR A 183 -9.52 -5.24 -10.29
CA TYR A 183 -9.31 -3.91 -10.85
C TYR A 183 -10.60 -3.10 -10.85
N THR A 184 -11.71 -3.68 -11.29
CA THR A 184 -13.02 -3.02 -11.32
C THR A 184 -13.46 -2.63 -9.90
N MET A 185 -13.23 -3.51 -8.93
CA MET A 185 -13.54 -3.27 -7.51
C MET A 185 -12.65 -2.19 -6.89
N HIS A 186 -11.36 -2.16 -7.18
CA HIS A 186 -10.48 -1.08 -6.72
C HIS A 186 -10.86 0.25 -7.37
N ARG A 187 -11.07 0.25 -8.69
CA ARG A 187 -11.38 1.45 -9.46
C ARG A 187 -12.70 2.08 -9.05
N SER A 188 -13.71 1.29 -8.69
CA SER A 188 -15.01 1.81 -8.24
C SER A 188 -14.92 2.63 -6.95
N LEU A 189 -13.85 2.46 -6.15
CA LEU A 189 -13.61 3.30 -4.99
C LEU A 189 -13.26 4.74 -5.39
N TYR A 190 -12.67 4.95 -6.56
CA TYR A 190 -12.16 6.25 -7.02
C TYR A 190 -13.07 6.95 -8.03
N LEU A 191 -14.23 6.37 -8.32
CA LEU A 191 -15.34 6.97 -9.07
C LEU A 191 -16.40 7.54 -8.10
#